data_AF-A0A0J8GX71-F1
#
_entry.id   AF-A0A0J8GX71-F1
#
_cell.length_a   1.000
_cell.length_b   1.000
_cell.length_c   1.000
_cell.angle_alpha   90.00
_cell.angle_beta   90.00
_cell.angle_gamma   90.00
#
_symmetry.space_group_name_H-M   'P 1'
#
loop_
_entity.id
_entity.type
_entity.pdbx_description
1 polymer ?
#
loop_
_entity_poly.entity_id
_entity_poly.type
_entity_poly.pdbx_seq_one_letter_code
_entity_poly.pdbx_strand_id
1 'polypeptide(L)'
;MKNLIALSLITLAFLNTANAQQKILPPSQQFTESSEFQNIKQRYSQCALTKALEFSQVTDLDTAFKYAPTACRRDLLQIKKMLIGGPYKMDVIDQLVESVQEGVEIDMVNYVLREKLKQLNK
;
A
#
# COMPACT_ATOMS: atom_id res chain seq x y z
N MET A 1 -2.34 -65.15 11.53
CA MET A 1 -2.33 -64.31 10.32
C MET A 1 -3.49 -63.34 10.36
N LYS A 2 -3.26 -62.11 10.81
CA LYS A 2 -4.15 -60.93 10.69
C LYS A 2 -3.52 -59.87 11.59
N ASN A 3 -2.93 -58.86 10.97
CA ASN A 3 -2.55 -57.53 11.50
C ASN A 3 -1.30 -57.05 10.76
N LEU A 4 -1.43 -56.97 9.43
CA LEU A 4 -0.46 -56.38 8.50
C LEU A 4 -1.17 -55.28 7.68
N ILE A 5 -2.10 -54.55 8.32
CA ILE A 5 -2.92 -53.50 7.70
C ILE A 5 -2.79 -52.18 8.50
N ALA A 6 -1.62 -51.94 9.09
CA ALA A 6 -1.33 -50.68 9.80
C ALA A 6 -0.32 -49.80 9.06
N LEU A 7 0.01 -50.12 7.80
CA LEU A 7 1.11 -49.47 7.06
C LEU A 7 0.73 -48.97 5.65
N SER A 8 -0.55 -48.68 5.39
CA SER A 8 -0.99 -48.15 4.08
C SER A 8 -1.79 -46.84 4.14
N LEU A 9 -1.98 -46.25 5.32
CA LEU A 9 -2.82 -45.04 5.48
C LEU A 9 -2.02 -43.75 5.71
N ILE A 10 -0.69 -43.79 5.75
CA ILE A 10 0.16 -42.60 6.01
C ILE A 10 0.67 -41.95 4.69
N THR A 11 0.53 -42.60 3.54
CA THR A 11 1.09 -42.10 2.27
C THR A 11 0.16 -41.19 1.45
N LEU A 12 -1.08 -40.95 1.87
CA LEU A 12 -2.03 -40.12 1.11
C LEU A 12 -2.18 -38.66 1.59
N ALA A 13 -1.45 -38.23 2.63
CA ALA A 13 -1.58 -36.87 3.17
C ALA A 13 -0.65 -35.83 2.53
N PHE A 14 0.21 -36.20 1.57
CA PHE A 14 1.22 -35.28 0.99
C PHE A 14 0.96 -34.87 -0.47
N LEU A 15 -0.22 -35.17 -1.03
CA LEU A 15 -0.62 -34.73 -2.37
C LEU A 15 -1.52 -33.49 -2.33
N ASN A 16 -1.22 -32.53 -1.46
CA ASN A 16 -1.63 -31.14 -1.66
C ASN A 16 -0.41 -30.36 -2.14
N THR A 17 0.10 -30.72 -3.32
CA THR A 17 0.79 -29.72 -4.14
C THR A 17 -0.26 -28.69 -4.50
N ALA A 18 -0.35 -27.65 -3.67
CA ALA A 18 -1.02 -26.42 -4.03
C ALA A 18 -0.41 -25.99 -5.35
N ASN A 19 -1.14 -26.26 -6.42
CA ASN A 19 -0.78 -25.83 -7.76
C ASN A 19 -0.92 -24.31 -7.70
N ALA A 20 0.18 -23.63 -7.36
CA ALA A 20 0.30 -22.19 -7.48
C ALA A 20 0.22 -21.91 -8.98
N GLN A 21 -1.00 -21.88 -9.52
CA GLN A 21 -1.27 -21.24 -10.79
C GLN A 21 -0.76 -19.82 -10.62
N GLN A 22 0.42 -19.56 -11.16
CA GLN A 22 0.95 -18.21 -11.28
C GLN A 22 -0.12 -17.43 -12.03
N LYS A 23 -0.89 -16.63 -11.29
CA LYS A 23 -1.85 -15.71 -11.87
C LYS A 23 -1.00 -14.73 -12.67
N ILE A 24 -0.92 -14.95 -13.98
CA ILE A 24 -0.27 -14.01 -14.89
C ILE A 24 -1.15 -12.78 -14.88
N LEU A 25 -0.81 -11.85 -14.00
CA LEU A 25 -1.50 -10.58 -13.87
C LEU A 25 -1.40 -9.84 -15.21
N PRO A 26 -2.42 -9.07 -15.61
CA PRO A 26 -2.30 -8.14 -16.71
C PRO A 26 -1.04 -7.27 -16.55
N PRO A 27 -0.34 -6.88 -17.64
CA PRO A 27 0.89 -6.09 -17.56
C PRO A 27 0.76 -4.81 -16.72
N SER A 28 -0.43 -4.22 -16.69
CA SER A 28 -0.77 -3.11 -15.79
C SER A 28 -0.65 -3.50 -14.31
N GLN A 29 -1.34 -4.57 -13.90
CA GLN A 29 -1.35 -5.03 -12.50
C GLN A 29 0.03 -5.49 -12.03
N GLN A 30 0.82 -6.14 -12.88
CA GLN A 30 2.21 -6.51 -12.56
C GLN A 30 3.05 -5.30 -12.14
N PHE A 31 2.78 -4.14 -12.75
CA PHE A 31 3.55 -2.94 -12.50
C PHE A 31 3.18 -2.28 -11.17
N THR A 32 1.88 -2.14 -10.89
CA THR A 32 1.39 -1.57 -9.62
C THR A 32 1.57 -2.53 -8.43
N GLU A 33 1.69 -3.83 -8.67
CA GLU A 33 2.00 -4.83 -7.64
C GLU A 33 3.51 -5.06 -7.46
N SER A 34 4.35 -4.39 -8.25
CA SER A 34 5.80 -4.49 -8.10
C SER A 34 6.27 -3.99 -6.73
N SER A 35 7.29 -4.64 -6.18
CA SER A 35 7.88 -4.26 -4.89
C SER A 35 8.41 -2.83 -4.90
N GLU A 36 8.98 -2.39 -6.02
CA GLU A 36 9.43 -1.02 -6.20
C GLU A 36 8.27 -0.02 -6.05
N PHE A 37 7.17 -0.23 -6.78
CA PHE A 37 6.00 0.65 -6.72
C PHE A 37 5.42 0.73 -5.31
N GLN A 38 5.28 -0.43 -4.64
CA GLN A 38 4.77 -0.50 -3.27
C GLN A 38 5.70 0.23 -2.28
N ASN A 39 7.02 0.11 -2.45
CA ASN A 39 8.00 0.84 -1.64
C ASN A 39 7.88 2.35 -1.81
N ILE A 40 7.71 2.86 -3.04
CA ILE A 40 7.53 4.31 -3.25
C ILE A 40 6.21 4.79 -2.65
N LYS A 41 5.11 4.05 -2.88
CA LYS A 41 3.81 4.33 -2.29
C LYS A 41 3.88 4.39 -0.76
N GLN A 42 4.57 3.44 -0.13
CA GLN A 42 4.75 3.41 1.32
C GLN A 42 5.56 4.61 1.81
N ARG A 43 6.67 4.98 1.14
CA ARG A 43 7.45 6.18 1.51
C ARG A 43 6.61 7.45 1.42
N TYR A 44 5.84 7.59 0.34
CA TYR A 44 4.93 8.73 0.17
C TYR A 44 3.92 8.82 1.31
N SER A 45 3.25 7.70 1.62
CA SER A 45 2.30 7.61 2.74
C SER A 45 2.97 7.99 4.07
N GLN A 46 4.08 7.35 4.44
CA GLN A 46 4.79 7.65 5.69
C GLN A 46 5.22 9.11 5.80
N CYS A 47 5.73 9.69 4.72
CA CYS A 47 6.09 11.10 4.67
C CYS A 47 4.86 11.97 4.95
N ALA A 48 3.75 11.73 4.26
CA ALA A 48 2.55 12.56 4.37
C ALA A 48 1.93 12.47 5.77
N LEU A 49 1.85 11.26 6.35
CA LEU A 49 1.39 11.06 7.73
C LEU A 49 2.26 11.81 8.74
N THR A 50 3.58 11.74 8.57
CA THR A 50 4.55 12.41 9.46
C THR A 50 4.40 13.94 9.36
N LYS A 51 4.35 14.47 8.13
CA LYS A 51 4.20 15.91 7.89
C LYS A 51 2.85 16.44 8.36
N ALA A 52 1.77 15.66 8.19
CA ALA A 52 0.46 16.01 8.71
C ALA A 52 0.48 16.16 10.23
N LEU A 53 1.12 15.22 10.94
CA LEU A 53 1.25 15.29 12.38
C LEU A 53 2.11 16.49 12.81
N GLU A 54 3.27 16.71 12.19
CA GLU A 54 4.14 17.86 12.47
C GLU A 54 3.42 19.19 12.25
N PHE A 55 2.74 19.37 11.12
CA PHE A 55 2.00 20.59 10.82
C PHE A 55 0.82 20.78 11.78
N SER A 56 0.10 19.71 12.12
CA SER A 56 -1.03 19.79 13.06
C SER A 56 -0.66 20.23 14.49
N GLN A 57 0.63 20.28 14.82
CA GLN A 57 1.13 20.79 16.10
C GLN A 57 1.27 22.32 16.11
N VAL A 58 1.40 22.93 14.94
CA VAL A 58 1.73 24.37 14.79
C VAL A 58 0.72 25.14 13.94
N THR A 59 -0.24 24.46 13.31
CA THR A 59 -1.29 25.06 12.49
C THR A 59 -2.62 24.32 12.66
N ASP A 60 -3.68 24.85 12.06
CA ASP A 60 -4.99 24.20 11.99
C ASP A 60 -4.94 22.92 11.12
N LEU A 61 -5.91 22.04 11.33
CA LEU A 61 -5.95 20.74 10.66
C LEU A 61 -6.13 20.86 9.14
N ASP A 62 -6.90 21.83 8.66
CA ASP A 62 -7.16 22.01 7.23
C ASP A 62 -5.86 22.41 6.51
N THR A 63 -5.11 23.34 7.09
CA THR A 63 -3.77 23.73 6.62
C THR A 63 -2.80 22.55 6.68
N ALA A 64 -2.77 21.80 7.80
CA ALA A 64 -1.90 20.64 7.94
C ALA A 64 -2.15 19.59 6.86
N PHE A 65 -3.41 19.24 6.61
CA PHE A 65 -3.78 18.24 5.60
C PHE A 65 -3.58 18.74 4.18
N LYS A 66 -3.77 20.03 3.91
CA LYS A 66 -3.50 20.62 2.59
C LYS A 66 -2.02 20.57 2.20
N TYR A 67 -1.13 20.87 3.14
CA TYR A 67 0.30 21.03 2.82
C TYR A 67 1.14 19.77 3.04
N ALA A 68 0.69 18.81 3.87
CA ALA A 68 1.44 17.59 4.11
C ALA A 68 1.70 16.74 2.84
N PRO A 69 0.71 16.49 1.95
CA PRO A 69 0.95 15.79 0.68
C PRO A 69 1.93 16.53 -0.21
N THR A 70 1.81 17.86 -0.25
CA THR A 70 2.67 18.76 -1.05
C THR A 70 4.14 18.67 -0.59
N ALA A 71 4.39 18.60 0.71
CA ALA A 71 5.74 18.42 1.25
C ALA A 71 6.38 17.09 0.81
N CYS A 72 5.56 16.09 0.46
CA CYS A 72 5.98 14.74 0.06
C CYS A 72 5.90 14.52 -1.46
N ARG A 73 5.72 15.59 -2.25
CA ARG A 73 5.51 15.56 -3.71
C ARG A 73 6.56 14.77 -4.47
N ARG A 74 7.81 14.71 -3.98
CA ARG A 74 8.90 13.98 -4.65
C ARG A 74 8.56 12.51 -4.87
N ASP A 75 8.03 11.82 -3.87
CA ASP A 75 7.71 10.39 -3.98
C ASP A 75 6.46 10.19 -4.86
N LEU A 76 5.47 11.10 -4.83
CA LEU A 76 4.33 11.09 -5.75
C LEU A 76 4.76 11.26 -7.22
N LEU A 77 5.74 12.12 -7.50
CA LEU A 77 6.33 12.28 -8.83
C LEU A 77 7.08 11.02 -9.30
N GLN A 78 7.70 10.28 -8.37
CA GLN A 78 8.31 8.99 -8.69
C GLN A 78 7.26 7.94 -9.06
N ILE A 79 6.15 7.88 -8.32
CA ILE A 79 5.00 7.03 -8.67
C ILE A 79 4.51 7.36 -10.08
N LYS A 80 4.29 8.65 -10.38
CA LYS A 80 3.89 9.10 -11.73
C LYS A 80 4.90 8.68 -12.79
N LYS A 81 6.19 8.89 -12.56
CA LYS A 81 7.27 8.50 -13.48
C LYS A 81 7.27 7.00 -13.76
N MET A 82 7.10 6.18 -12.73
CA MET A 82 7.00 4.73 -12.90
C MET A 82 5.81 4.39 -13.79
N LEU A 83 4.61 4.93 -13.50
CA LEU A 83 3.40 4.65 -14.27
C LEU A 83 3.50 5.08 -15.75
N ILE A 84 4.19 6.20 -16.05
CA ILE A 84 4.49 6.63 -17.42
C ILE A 84 5.35 5.60 -18.17
N GLY A 85 6.25 4.90 -17.47
CA GLY A 85 7.04 3.81 -18.06
C GLY A 85 6.23 2.52 -18.32
N GLY A 86 4.98 2.46 -17.84
CA GLY A 86 4.09 1.32 -17.99
C GLY A 86 3.14 1.41 -19.20
N PRO A 87 2.23 0.44 -19.36
CA PRO A 87 1.33 0.35 -20.51
C PRO A 87 0.07 1.23 -20.38
N TYR A 88 0.15 2.34 -19.64
CA TYR A 88 -1.00 3.15 -19.30
C TYR A 88 -1.14 4.38 -20.20
N LYS A 89 -2.39 4.78 -20.46
CA LYS A 89 -2.68 6.09 -21.04
C LYS A 89 -2.50 7.19 -19.98
N MET A 90 -2.18 8.41 -20.41
CA MET A 90 -1.90 9.53 -19.50
C MET A 90 -3.05 9.87 -18.55
N ASP A 91 -4.29 9.80 -19.02
CA ASP A 91 -5.50 9.99 -18.22
C ASP A 91 -5.63 8.93 -17.11
N VAL A 92 -5.34 7.66 -17.44
CA VAL A 92 -5.31 6.57 -16.45
C VAL A 92 -4.17 6.77 -15.44
N ILE A 93 -3.01 7.27 -15.88
CA ILE A 93 -1.89 7.57 -14.99
C ILE A 93 -2.29 8.65 -13.99
N ASP A 94 -2.92 9.73 -14.45
CA ASP A 94 -3.35 10.83 -13.58
C ASP A 94 -4.37 10.32 -12.55
N GLN A 95 -5.37 9.53 -12.97
CA GLN A 95 -6.33 8.89 -12.05
C GLN A 95 -5.68 7.96 -11.02
N LEU A 96 -4.66 7.18 -11.43
CA LEU A 96 -3.95 6.30 -10.51
C LEU A 96 -3.12 7.09 -9.48
N VAL A 97 -2.51 8.20 -9.90
CA VAL A 97 -1.76 9.08 -8.99
C VAL A 97 -2.71 9.78 -8.02
N GLU A 98 -3.84 10.29 -8.51
CA GLU A 98 -4.90 10.89 -7.69
C GLU A 98 -5.45 9.88 -6.67
N SER A 99 -5.75 8.64 -7.09
CA SER A 99 -6.20 7.58 -6.18
C SER A 99 -5.19 7.26 -5.08
N VAL A 100 -3.89 7.26 -5.38
CA VAL A 100 -2.84 7.10 -4.36
C VAL A 100 -2.84 8.29 -3.39
N GLN A 101 -2.99 9.51 -3.90
CA GLN A 101 -3.03 10.71 -3.08
C GLN A 101 -4.26 10.72 -2.16
N GLU A 102 -5.46 10.48 -2.69
CA GLU A 102 -6.72 10.42 -1.93
C GLU A 102 -6.67 9.37 -0.81
N GLY A 103 -6.15 8.17 -1.10
CA GLY A 103 -5.99 7.12 -0.10
C GLY A 103 -5.10 7.57 1.06
N VAL A 104 -4.02 8.28 0.77
CA VAL A 104 -3.12 8.82 1.80
C VAL A 104 -3.75 9.97 2.57
N GLU A 105 -4.54 10.83 1.93
CA GLU A 105 -5.26 11.91 2.60
C GLU A 105 -6.27 11.37 3.62
N ILE A 106 -6.98 10.29 3.29
CA ILE A 106 -7.87 9.58 4.23
C ILE A 106 -7.08 9.02 5.42
N ASP A 107 -5.95 8.37 5.15
CA ASP A 107 -5.08 7.81 6.19
C ASP A 107 -4.53 8.91 7.11
N MET A 108 -4.19 10.08 6.57
CA MET A 108 -3.70 11.23 7.33
C MET A 108 -4.71 11.70 8.36
N VAL A 109 -5.98 11.86 7.99
CA VAL A 109 -7.04 12.29 8.92
C VAL A 109 -7.13 11.31 10.08
N ASN A 110 -7.21 10.01 9.77
CA ASN A 110 -7.32 8.95 10.76
C ASN A 110 -6.11 8.88 11.68
N TYR A 111 -4.91 9.06 11.12
CA TYR A 111 -3.66 9.02 11.86
C TYR A 111 -3.53 10.20 12.82
N VAL A 112 -3.70 11.43 12.33
CA VAL A 112 -3.57 12.64 13.15
C VAL A 112 -4.62 12.68 14.25
N LEU A 113 -5.88 12.32 13.94
CA LEU A 113 -6.94 12.25 14.95
C LEU A 113 -6.59 11.25 16.06
N ARG A 114 -6.13 10.05 15.68
CA ARG A 114 -5.71 9.01 16.63
C ARG A 114 -4.58 9.49 17.54
N GLU A 115 -3.56 10.14 16.99
CA GLU A 115 -2.43 10.64 17.78
C GLU A 115 -2.83 11.79 18.71
N LYS A 116 -3.70 12.71 18.26
CA LYS A 116 -4.24 13.77 19.13
C LYS A 116 -5.11 13.20 20.25
N LEU A 117 -5.95 12.21 19.99
CA LEU A 117 -6.75 11.54 21.03
C LEU A 117 -5.88 10.85 22.09
N LYS A 118 -4.75 10.24 21.68
CA LYS A 118 -3.80 9.64 22.64
C LYS A 118 -3.15 10.69 23.54
N GLN A 119 -2.90 11.90 23.03
CA GLN A 119 -2.32 13.00 23.82
C GLN A 119 -3.33 13.57 24.83
N LEU A 120 -4.62 13.60 24.51
CA LEU A 120 -5.67 14.07 25.42
C LEU A 120 -5.99 13.09 26.56
N ASN A 121 -5.77 11.79 26.34
CA ASN A 121 -6.01 10.74 27.33
C ASN A 121 -4.76 10.39 28.16
N LYS A 122 -3.68 11.17 28.03
CA LYS A 122 -2.46 11.07 28.84
C LYS A 122 -2.46 12.14 29.91
#